data_AF-C0FRN9-F1
#
_entry.id   AF-C0FRN9-F1
#
_cell.length_a   1.000
_cell.length_b   1.000
_cell.length_c   1.000
_cell.angle_alpha   90.00
_cell.angle_beta   90.00
_cell.angle_gamma   90.00
#
_symmetry.space_group_name_H-M   'P 1'
#
loop_
_entity.id
_entity.type
_entity.pdbx_description
1 polymer ?
#
loop_
_entity_poly.entity_id
_entity_poly.type
_entity_poly.pdbx_seq_one_letter_code
_entity_poly.pdbx_strand_id
1 'polypeptide(L)'
;MIELNSKIKNALIKIDFIKRYEELSNKFNAERTPSSNRLVYIEGKEVMETIQALGYSPLFDAKEKLYKIKEEQIGKITLGVHIILQDGMVDLVWVVRENGELLLGAPWGTYSRRLIDSSYRIKNQS
;
A
#
# COMPACT_ATOMS: atom_id res chain seq x y z
N MET A 1 18.44 7.12 -7.42
CA MET A 1 17.13 6.43 -7.36
C MET A 1 17.41 4.94 -7.32
N ILE A 2 16.86 4.19 -6.35
CA ILE A 2 17.03 2.72 -6.34
C ILE A 2 16.05 2.16 -7.38
N GLU A 3 16.59 1.46 -8.38
CA GLU A 3 15.80 0.83 -9.43
C GLU A 3 15.00 -0.35 -8.86
N LEU A 4 13.77 -0.55 -9.36
CA LEU A 4 12.97 -1.72 -8.98
C LEU A 4 13.61 -2.99 -9.52
N ASN A 5 13.57 -4.06 -8.74
CA ASN A 5 13.88 -5.40 -9.23
C ASN A 5 13.08 -5.68 -10.52
N SER A 6 13.71 -6.24 -11.54
CA SER A 6 13.11 -6.43 -12.86
C SER A 6 11.84 -7.30 -12.84
N LYS A 7 11.77 -8.31 -11.97
CA LYS A 7 10.57 -9.14 -11.78
C LYS A 7 9.40 -8.31 -11.25
N ILE A 8 9.68 -7.46 -10.26
CA ILE A 8 8.70 -6.55 -9.66
C ILE A 8 8.22 -5.52 -10.69
N LYS A 9 9.15 -4.89 -11.42
CA LYS A 9 8.84 -3.92 -12.48
C LYS A 9 7.90 -4.53 -13.53
N ASN A 10 8.24 -5.71 -14.03
CA ASN A 10 7.42 -6.41 -15.03
C ASN A 10 6.04 -6.79 -14.48
N ALA A 11 5.95 -7.24 -13.23
CA ALA A 11 4.67 -7.55 -12.59
C ALA A 11 3.78 -6.30 -12.45
N LEU A 12 4.35 -5.17 -12.01
CA LEU A 12 3.63 -3.91 -11.87
C LEU A 12 3.10 -3.38 -13.22
N ILE A 13 3.90 -3.51 -14.29
CA ILE A 13 3.47 -3.16 -15.65
C ILE A 13 2.34 -4.10 -16.11
N LYS A 14 2.47 -5.41 -15.89
CA LYS A 14 1.49 -6.41 -16.33
C LYS A 14 0.11 -6.22 -15.70
N ILE A 15 0.04 -5.74 -14.46
CA ILE A 15 -1.23 -5.46 -13.79
C ILE A 15 -1.76 -4.05 -14.06
N ASP A 16 -1.05 -3.25 -14.85
CA ASP A 16 -1.35 -1.84 -15.10
C ASP A 16 -1.46 -1.04 -13.79
N PHE A 17 -0.42 -1.20 -12.94
CA PHE A 17 -0.42 -0.65 -11.58
C PHE A 17 -0.68 0.87 -11.57
N ILE A 18 -0.05 1.62 -12.47
CA ILE A 18 -0.17 3.08 -12.53
C ILE A 18 -1.63 3.48 -12.71
N LYS A 19 -2.28 2.96 -13.76
CA LYS A 19 -3.68 3.30 -14.06
C LYS A 19 -4.60 2.95 -12.91
N ARG A 20 -4.48 1.73 -12.36
CA ARG A 20 -5.29 1.28 -11.23
C ARG A 20 -5.11 2.18 -10.01
N TYR A 21 -3.88 2.60 -9.73
CA TYR A 21 -3.60 3.42 -8.57
C TYR A 21 -4.04 4.88 -8.79
N GLU A 22 -3.93 5.42 -10.00
CA GLU A 22 -4.52 6.71 -10.36
C GLU A 22 -6.06 6.69 -10.21
N GLU A 23 -6.73 5.66 -10.73
CA GLU A 23 -8.19 5.50 -10.60
C GLU A 23 -8.61 5.44 -9.13
N LEU A 24 -7.88 4.66 -8.32
CA LEU A 24 -8.13 4.55 -6.88
C LEU A 24 -7.93 5.90 -6.17
N SER A 25 -6.81 6.57 -6.44
CA SER A 25 -6.48 7.88 -5.85
C SER A 25 -7.50 8.95 -6.24
N ASN A 26 -7.98 8.94 -7.48
CA ASN A 26 -8.98 9.89 -7.97
C ASN A 26 -10.36 9.64 -7.35
N LYS A 27 -10.70 8.38 -7.07
CA LYS A 27 -11.97 8.01 -6.44
C LYS A 27 -12.03 8.44 -4.96
N PHE A 28 -10.92 8.32 -4.24
CA PHE A 28 -10.84 8.55 -2.79
C PHE A 28 -10.08 9.83 -2.42
N ASN A 29 -10.11 10.86 -3.27
CA ASN A 29 -9.39 12.09 -2.99
C ASN A 29 -10.03 12.92 -1.84
N ALA A 30 -9.22 13.69 -1.12
CA ALA A 30 -9.70 14.46 0.03
C ALA A 30 -10.70 15.56 -0.36
N GLU A 31 -10.53 16.18 -1.54
CA GLU A 31 -11.44 17.23 -2.05
C GLU A 31 -12.86 16.72 -2.28
N ARG A 32 -13.04 15.46 -2.72
CA ARG A 32 -14.36 14.86 -2.99
C ARG A 32 -14.86 13.97 -1.84
N THR A 33 -14.00 13.65 -0.88
CA THR A 33 -14.39 12.94 0.34
C THR A 33 -14.96 13.93 1.35
N PRO A 34 -16.27 13.88 1.67
CA PRO A 34 -16.88 14.75 2.67
C PRO A 34 -16.11 14.69 3.98
N SER A 35 -16.00 15.80 4.71
CA SER A 35 -15.27 15.84 5.99
C SER A 35 -15.78 14.80 6.99
N SER A 36 -17.08 14.50 6.99
CA SER A 36 -17.72 13.45 7.80
C SER A 36 -17.24 12.03 7.48
N ASN A 37 -16.70 11.81 6.28
CA ASN A 37 -16.23 10.51 5.79
C ASN A 37 -14.70 10.43 5.84
N ARG A 38 -14.01 11.49 6.28
CA ARG A 38 -12.56 11.50 6.44
C ARG A 38 -12.20 10.78 7.73
N LEU A 39 -11.18 9.94 7.62
CA LEU A 39 -10.68 9.13 8.72
C LEU A 39 -9.74 9.93 9.63
N VAL A 40 -10.23 11.01 10.24
CA VAL A 40 -9.43 11.92 11.08
C VAL A 40 -9.02 11.25 12.40
N TYR A 41 -9.95 10.50 13.00
CA TYR A 41 -9.72 9.67 14.16
C TYR A 41 -10.26 8.28 13.84
N ILE A 42 -9.40 7.27 13.89
CA ILE A 42 -9.78 5.87 13.70
C ILE A 42 -9.31 5.09 14.90
N GLU A 43 -10.23 4.35 15.53
CA GLU A 43 -9.83 3.41 16.56
C GLU A 43 -9.15 2.21 15.92
N GLY A 44 -7.97 1.83 16.43
CA GLY A 44 -7.23 0.71 15.84
C GLY A 44 -8.00 -0.61 15.84
N LYS A 45 -8.96 -0.78 16.77
CA LYS A 45 -9.88 -1.92 16.78
C LYS A 45 -10.78 -1.95 15.54
N GLU A 46 -11.36 -0.82 15.15
CA GLU A 46 -12.23 -0.70 13.98
C GLU A 46 -11.48 -1.05 12.68
N VAL A 47 -10.22 -0.62 12.58
CA VAL A 47 -9.34 -0.99 11.45
C VAL A 47 -9.14 -2.51 11.38
N MET A 48 -8.82 -3.14 12.51
CA MET A 48 -8.61 -4.58 12.59
C MET A 48 -9.87 -5.36 12.23
N GLU A 49 -11.02 -4.96 12.77
CA GLU A 49 -12.32 -5.59 12.49
C GLU A 49 -12.71 -5.42 11.01
N THR A 50 -12.46 -4.26 10.42
CA THR A 50 -12.70 -4.02 8.98
C THR A 50 -11.85 -4.93 8.10
N ILE A 51 -10.56 -5.05 8.39
CA ILE A 51 -9.66 -5.94 7.63
C ILE A 51 -10.06 -7.41 7.80
N GLN A 52 -10.50 -7.81 9.00
CA GLN A 52 -11.03 -9.15 9.26
C GLN A 52 -12.33 -9.43 8.50
N ALA A 53 -13.26 -8.48 8.46
CA ALA A 53 -14.51 -8.59 7.73
C ALA A 53 -14.31 -8.74 6.21
N LEU A 54 -13.20 -8.20 5.68
CA LEU A 54 -12.77 -8.39 4.29
C LEU A 54 -12.10 -9.76 4.04
N GLY A 55 -11.99 -10.63 5.06
CA GLY A 55 -11.45 -11.98 4.97
C GLY A 55 -9.94 -12.09 5.23
N TYR A 56 -9.28 -11.02 5.67
CA TYR A 56 -7.85 -11.02 5.96
C TYR A 56 -7.56 -11.20 7.45
N SER A 57 -6.35 -11.63 7.79
CA SER A 57 -5.88 -11.73 9.18
C SER A 57 -4.87 -10.61 9.47
N PRO A 58 -5.29 -9.49 10.09
CA PRO A 58 -4.40 -8.39 10.42
C PRO A 58 -3.67 -8.61 11.75
N LEU A 59 -2.48 -8.02 11.86
CA LEU A 59 -1.69 -7.87 13.08
C LEU A 59 -1.25 -6.41 13.19
N PHE A 60 -1.39 -5.79 14.36
CA PHE A 60 -0.90 -4.43 14.57
C PHE A 60 0.53 -4.46 15.12
N ASP A 61 1.44 -3.76 14.43
CA ASP A 61 2.80 -3.51 14.89
C ASP A 61 2.84 -2.17 15.62
N ALA A 62 2.85 -2.21 16.95
CA ALA A 62 2.85 -1.00 17.78
C ALA A 62 4.15 -0.19 17.67
N LYS A 63 5.28 -0.81 17.32
CA LYS A 63 6.57 -0.14 17.19
C LYS A 63 6.61 0.71 15.92
N GLU A 64 6.22 0.10 14.81
CA GLU A 64 6.21 0.76 13.50
C GLU A 64 4.89 1.49 13.22
N LYS A 65 3.89 1.35 14.12
CA LYS A 65 2.55 1.94 14.02
C LYS A 65 1.83 1.60 12.71
N LEU A 66 1.87 0.32 12.32
CA LEU A 66 1.28 -0.15 11.07
C LEU A 66 0.51 -1.47 11.24
N TYR A 67 -0.43 -1.71 10.34
CA TYR A 67 -1.20 -2.96 10.28
C TYR A 67 -0.59 -3.88 9.24
N LYS A 68 -0.28 -5.11 9.62
CA LYS A 68 0.26 -6.14 8.73
C LYS A 68 -0.83 -7.14 8.40
N ILE A 69 -1.10 -7.33 7.12
CA ILE A 69 -1.85 -8.50 6.65
C ILE A 69 -0.87 -9.67 6.62
N LYS A 70 -1.31 -10.83 7.11
CA LYS A 70 -0.51 -12.06 7.11
C LYS A 70 0.11 -12.31 5.73
N GLU A 71 1.40 -12.63 5.73
CA GLU A 71 2.14 -12.95 4.51
C GLU A 71 1.65 -14.27 3.90
N GLU A 72 1.52 -14.28 2.58
CA GLU A 72 1.19 -15.47 1.78
C GLU A 72 2.45 -15.99 1.07
N GLN A 73 2.71 -17.29 1.21
CA GLN A 73 3.82 -17.97 0.54
C GLN A 73 3.33 -18.62 -0.76
N ILE A 74 3.96 -18.26 -1.88
CA ILE A 74 3.72 -18.84 -3.20
C ILE A 74 5.06 -19.32 -3.78
N GLY A 75 5.33 -20.62 -3.62
CA GLY A 75 6.60 -21.21 -4.03
C GLY A 75 7.77 -20.58 -3.26
N LYS A 76 8.64 -19.87 -3.96
CA LYS A 76 9.80 -19.16 -3.37
C LYS A 76 9.48 -17.71 -2.97
N ILE A 77 8.32 -17.19 -3.36
CA ILE A 77 7.92 -15.81 -3.12
C ILE A 77 7.04 -15.72 -1.89
N THR A 78 7.27 -14.70 -1.08
CA THR A 78 6.39 -14.31 0.02
C THR A 78 5.82 -12.93 -0.29
N LEU A 79 4.50 -12.76 -0.16
CA LEU A 79 3.81 -11.49 -0.36
C LEU A 79 3.09 -11.08 0.93
N GLY A 80 3.40 -9.89 1.42
CA GLY A 80 2.71 -9.22 2.52
C GLY A 80 2.19 -7.86 2.11
N VAL A 81 1.19 -7.38 2.85
CA VAL A 81 0.69 -6.01 2.73
C VAL A 81 0.76 -5.35 4.09
N HIS A 82 1.43 -4.20 4.18
CA HIS A 82 1.33 -3.33 5.34
C HIS A 82 0.45 -2.12 5.00
N ILE A 83 -0.34 -1.68 5.98
CA ILE A 83 -1.24 -0.54 5.88
C ILE A 83 -0.81 0.47 6.93
N ILE A 84 -0.52 1.68 6.48
CA ILE A 84 -0.15 2.82 7.33
C ILE A 84 -1.32 3.79 7.32
N LEU A 85 -1.81 4.14 8.50
CA LEU A 85 -2.88 5.12 8.70
C LEU A 85 -2.31 6.27 9.51
N GLN A 86 -2.15 7.43 8.88
CA GLN A 86 -1.57 8.61 9.52
C GLN A 86 -2.21 9.88 8.96
N ASP A 87 -2.63 10.78 9.85
CA ASP A 87 -3.15 12.11 9.52
C ASP A 87 -4.29 12.08 8.48
N GLY A 88 -5.18 11.07 8.57
CA GLY A 88 -6.28 10.88 7.63
C GLY A 88 -5.88 10.31 6.26
N MET A 89 -4.60 9.96 6.07
CA MET A 89 -4.10 9.30 4.86
C MET A 89 -3.92 7.81 5.10
N VAL A 90 -4.13 7.05 4.02
CA VAL A 90 -3.83 5.62 3.94
C VAL A 90 -2.69 5.42 2.96
N ASP A 91 -1.63 4.74 3.39
CA ASP A 91 -0.60 4.25 2.49
C ASP A 91 -0.50 2.74 2.56
N LEU A 92 -0.33 2.12 1.39
CA LEU A 92 -0.25 0.67 1.23
C LEU A 92 1.18 0.32 0.83
N VAL A 93 1.76 -0.65 1.52
CA VAL A 93 3.12 -1.14 1.28
C VAL A 93 3.01 -2.60 0.87
N TRP A 94 3.54 -2.94 -0.30
CA TRP A 94 3.76 -4.35 -0.63
C TRP A 94 5.14 -4.78 -0.16
N VAL A 95 5.15 -5.88 0.59
CA VAL A 95 6.37 -6.55 1.03
C VAL A 95 6.50 -7.81 0.20
N VAL A 96 7.47 -7.83 -0.70
CA VAL A 96 7.76 -9.00 -1.53
C VAL A 96 9.13 -9.53 -1.18
N ARG A 97 9.19 -10.81 -0.84
CA ARG A 97 10.44 -11.54 -0.62
C ARG A 97 10.59 -12.69 -1.60
N GLU A 98 11.81 -13.02 -1.98
CA GLU A 98 12.14 -14.24 -2.72
C GLU A 98 13.24 -14.99 -1.97
N ASN A 99 12.98 -16.24 -1.56
CA ASN A 99 13.87 -17.02 -0.69
C ASN A 99 14.26 -16.27 0.61
N GLY A 100 13.35 -15.46 1.15
CA GLY A 100 13.59 -14.64 2.36
C GLY A 100 14.23 -13.28 2.11
N GLU A 101 14.84 -13.05 0.94
CA GLU A 101 15.45 -11.76 0.58
C GLU A 101 14.39 -10.74 0.16
N LEU A 102 14.50 -9.51 0.66
CA LEU A 102 13.55 -8.44 0.37
C LEU A 102 13.75 -7.89 -1.06
N LEU A 103 12.73 -8.05 -1.91
CA LEU A 103 12.71 -7.50 -3.27
C LEU A 103 11.94 -6.18 -3.35
N LEU A 104 10.91 -6.03 -2.52
CA LEU A 104 10.06 -4.84 -2.47
C LEU A 104 9.55 -4.64 -1.05
N GLY A 105 9.50 -3.39 -0.59
CA GLY A 105 9.03 -3.04 0.76
C GLY A 105 8.82 -1.55 0.90
N ALA A 106 8.30 -0.89 -0.14
CA ALA A 106 8.12 0.55 -0.17
C ALA A 106 6.64 0.91 -0.39
N PRO A 107 6.20 2.12 -0.02
CA PRO A 107 4.81 2.50 -0.20
C PRO A 107 4.42 2.65 -1.68
N TRP A 108 3.16 2.39 -2.01
CA TRP A 108 2.62 2.46 -3.37
C TRP A 108 2.85 3.82 -4.03
N GLY A 109 2.76 4.90 -3.24
CA GLY A 109 3.07 6.27 -3.68
C GLY A 109 4.49 6.47 -4.21
N THR A 110 5.40 5.53 -3.93
CA THR A 110 6.78 5.55 -4.43
C THR A 110 6.98 4.74 -5.72
N TYR A 111 6.08 3.81 -6.05
CA TYR A 111 6.27 2.92 -7.20
C TYR A 111 6.14 3.66 -8.52
N SER A 112 5.19 4.60 -8.61
CA SER A 112 5.03 5.44 -9.80
C SER A 112 6.28 6.25 -10.13
N ARG A 113 6.98 6.72 -9.09
CA ARG A 113 8.26 7.44 -9.21
C ARG A 113 9.39 6.58 -9.78
N ARG A 114 9.31 5.27 -9.55
CA ARG A 114 10.31 4.29 -9.99
C ARG A 114 9.97 3.66 -11.33
N LEU A 115 8.69 3.72 -11.73
CA LEU A 115 8.20 3.18 -13.00
C LEU A 115 8.20 4.22 -14.12
N ILE A 116 7.90 5.48 -13.82
CA ILE A 116 7.73 6.55 -14.80
C ILE A 116 8.89 7.55 -14.71
N ASP A 117 8.89 8.37 -13.67
CA ASP A 117 9.89 9.40 -13.44
C ASP A 117 9.96 9.84 -11.97
N SER A 118 11.13 10.28 -11.53
CA SER A 118 11.40 10.73 -10.15
C SER A 118 10.45 11.84 -9.64
N SER A 119 9.97 12.69 -10.54
CA SER A 119 9.10 13.84 -10.26
C SER A 119 7.62 13.48 -10.29
N TYR A 120 7.26 12.32 -10.84
CA TYR A 120 5.87 11.92 -10.99
C TYR A 120 5.21 11.69 -9.62
N ARG A 121 4.07 12.33 -9.38
CA ARG A 121 3.30 12.21 -8.14
C ARG A 121 1.85 11.94 -8.52
N ILE A 122 1.34 10.81 -8.06
CA ILE A 122 -0.11 10.58 -8.06
C ILE A 122 -0.62 11.43 -6.91
N LYS A 123 -1.38 12.48 -7.24
CA LYS A 123 -1.75 13.52 -6.29
C LYS A 123 -2.60 12.94 -5.14
N ASN A 124 -1.97 12.73 -3.99
CA ASN A 124 -2.68 12.82 -2.71
C ASN A 124 -2.76 14.31 -2.38
N GLN A 125 -3.85 14.98 -2.76
CA GLN A 125 -4.04 16.40 -2.42
C GLN A 125 -4.19 16.50 -0.90
N SER A 126 -3.12 16.99 -0.26
CA SER A 126 -3.06 17.55 1.09
C SER A 126 -3.88 18.83 1.17
#